data_AF-A0A0T9RTT7-F1
#
_entry.id   AF-A0A0T9RTT7-F1
#
_cell.length_a   1.000
_cell.length_b   1.000
_cell.length_c   1.000
_cell.angle_alpha   90.00
_cell.angle_beta   90.00
_cell.angle_gamma   90.00
#
_symmetry.space_group_name_H-M   'P 1'
#
loop_
_entity.id
_entity.type
_entity.pdbx_description
1 polymer ?
#
loop_
_entity_poly.entity_id
_entity_poly.type
_entity_poly.pdbx_seq_one_letter_code
_entity_poly.pdbx_strand_id
1 'polypeptide(L)'
;MRKELNFQSGTDAESSLKLDLNSVIEELTDSVTKKATPVKADDAGSALEIEADTLHKETEAAKAAKEAADEATKDAQAKGTGKKLATEYKIPAYVNEAGQSVTSRTIATSADLTATDLVEIAGAAVAMGKAHAAAEKAENLFQAKNSTGGGVMEMQLLDKDLAMMADKKLSDVIDAYGAFRATLGANQNRLQSSSNNLDNMISNTQQALGSIKDTDFADEMKNHAQSEMLMQSSVMMLKKANAATQLISTLLQG
;
A
#
# COMPACT_ATOMS: atom_id res chain seq x y z
N MET A 1 13.66 3.06 -5.59
CA MET A 1 13.28 2.57 -6.93
C MET A 1 12.40 3.64 -7.56
N ARG A 2 12.74 4.16 -8.75
CA ARG A 2 11.88 5.13 -9.44
C ARG A 2 10.63 4.40 -9.93
N LYS A 3 9.46 4.62 -9.30
CA LYS A 3 8.17 4.08 -9.75
C LYS A 3 7.39 5.13 -10.57
N GLU A 4 8.10 5.92 -11.36
CA GLU A 4 7.49 6.80 -12.35
C GLU A 4 7.48 6.05 -13.68
N LEU A 5 6.29 5.78 -14.24
CA LEU A 5 6.19 5.27 -15.60
C LEU A 5 6.14 6.46 -16.55
N ASN A 6 7.22 6.64 -17.31
CA ASN A 6 7.29 7.68 -18.32
C ASN A 6 7.10 7.07 -19.71
N PHE A 7 5.99 7.38 -20.36
CA PHE A 7 5.73 6.96 -21.74
C PHE A 7 5.93 8.14 -22.68
N GLN A 8 6.96 8.08 -23.51
CA GLN A 8 7.25 9.12 -24.49
C GLN A 8 6.36 8.89 -25.72
N SER A 9 5.39 9.79 -25.94
CA SER A 9 4.40 9.71 -27.04
C SER A 9 4.77 10.62 -28.23
N GLY A 10 5.97 11.21 -28.22
CA GLY A 10 6.47 12.09 -29.28
C GLY A 10 7.98 12.25 -29.24
N THR A 11 8.53 12.94 -30.24
CA THR A 11 9.98 13.19 -30.39
C THR A 11 10.53 14.24 -29.42
N ASP A 12 9.68 15.08 -28.83
CA ASP A 12 10.08 16.13 -27.87
C ASP A 12 9.98 15.66 -26.41
N ALA A 13 10.90 16.12 -25.56
CA ALA A 13 10.98 15.73 -24.14
C ALA A 13 9.72 16.10 -23.32
N GLU A 14 8.92 17.05 -23.80
CA GLU A 14 7.65 17.47 -23.16
C GLU A 14 6.47 16.58 -23.55
N SER A 15 6.57 15.78 -24.62
CA SER A 15 5.51 14.88 -25.08
C SER A 15 5.58 13.53 -24.37
N SER A 16 5.57 13.55 -23.04
CA SER A 16 5.67 12.36 -22.20
C SER A 16 4.53 12.25 -21.19
N LEU A 17 3.93 11.07 -21.14
CA LEU A 17 2.91 10.70 -20.17
C LEU A 17 3.63 10.14 -18.93
N LYS A 18 3.71 10.97 -17.89
CA LYS A 18 4.27 10.60 -16.59
C LYS A 18 3.15 10.08 -15.69
N LEU A 19 3.27 8.84 -15.26
CA LEU A 19 2.43 8.25 -14.23
C LEU A 19 3.25 8.15 -12.95
N ASP A 20 2.96 9.02 -11.98
CA ASP A 20 3.57 8.95 -10.66
C ASP A 20 2.84 7.89 -9.82
N LEU A 21 3.42 6.69 -9.77
CA LEU A 21 2.89 5.61 -8.95
C LEU A 21 3.34 5.74 -7.49
N ASN A 22 4.29 6.61 -7.16
CA ASN A 22 4.82 6.71 -5.79
C ASN A 22 3.76 7.26 -4.86
N SER A 23 3.19 8.42 -5.17
CA SER A 23 2.20 9.07 -4.31
C SER A 23 0.96 8.21 -4.10
N VAL A 24 0.45 7.55 -5.15
CA VAL A 24 -0.76 6.73 -5.05
C VAL A 24 -0.50 5.42 -4.31
N ILE A 25 0.65 4.78 -4.53
CA ILE A 25 1.02 3.57 -3.79
C ILE A 25 1.30 3.90 -2.32
N GLU A 26 1.93 5.03 -2.03
CA GLU A 26 2.19 5.49 -0.67
C GLU A 26 0.87 5.77 0.06
N GLU A 27 -0.07 6.48 -0.56
CA GLU A 27 -1.40 6.73 0.00
C GLU A 27 -2.19 5.43 0.23
N LEU A 28 -2.19 4.50 -0.73
CA LEU A 28 -2.78 3.18 -0.57
C LEU A 28 -2.10 2.37 0.54
N THR A 29 -0.77 2.41 0.63
CA THR A 29 -0.01 1.68 1.65
C THR A 29 -0.27 2.24 3.04
N ASP A 30 -0.32 3.56 3.17
CA ASP A 30 -0.66 4.25 4.41
C ASP A 30 -2.09 3.93 4.84
N SER A 31 -3.04 3.96 3.90
CA SER A 31 -4.45 3.64 4.19
C SER A 31 -4.66 2.21 4.72
N VAL A 32 -3.75 1.28 4.41
CA VAL A 32 -3.82 -0.12 4.86
C VAL A 32 -2.97 -0.38 6.10
N THR A 33 -1.74 0.13 6.15
CA THR A 33 -0.71 -0.30 7.12
C THR A 33 -0.29 0.75 8.13
N LYS A 34 -0.74 1.99 8.01
CA LYS A 34 -0.32 3.05 8.94
C LYS A 34 -0.75 2.72 10.37
N LYS A 35 0.19 2.81 11.30
CA LYS A 35 -0.14 2.61 12.72
C LYS A 35 -1.05 3.73 13.21
N ALA A 36 -2.09 3.36 13.97
CA ALA A 36 -2.97 4.33 14.60
C ALA A 36 -2.20 5.15 15.65
N THR A 37 -2.43 6.46 15.69
CA THR A 37 -1.93 7.30 16.79
C THR A 37 -2.94 7.26 17.93
N PRO A 38 -2.60 6.66 19.09
CA PRO A 38 -3.50 6.60 20.23
C PRO A 38 -3.79 7.99 20.78
N VAL A 39 -4.92 8.14 21.46
CA VAL A 39 -5.21 9.36 22.21
C VAL A 39 -4.20 9.44 23.35
N LYS A 40 -3.54 10.60 23.47
CA LYS A 40 -2.60 10.86 24.54
C LYS A 40 -3.37 10.93 25.87
N ALA A 41 -2.94 10.21 26.89
CA ALA A 41 -3.42 10.44 28.24
C ALA A 41 -2.84 11.77 28.74
N ASP A 42 -3.71 12.75 28.98
CA ASP A 42 -3.34 14.08 29.48
C ASP A 42 -4.45 14.61 30.39
N ASP A 43 -4.12 14.90 31.65
CA ASP A 43 -5.08 15.34 32.67
C ASP A 43 -5.53 16.80 32.48
N ALA A 44 -4.83 17.56 31.65
CA ALA A 44 -5.14 18.95 31.28
C ALA A 44 -5.46 19.11 29.78
N GLY A 45 -5.61 18.00 29.05
CA GLY A 45 -5.84 17.99 27.61
C GLY A 45 -7.30 18.25 27.20
N SER A 46 -7.62 17.85 25.98
CA SER A 46 -8.99 17.79 25.45
C SER A 46 -9.85 16.76 26.19
N ALA A 47 -11.18 16.83 26.04
CA ALA A 47 -12.10 15.91 26.71
C ALA A 47 -11.76 14.41 26.47
N LEU A 48 -11.28 14.08 25.26
CA LEU A 48 -10.85 12.72 24.93
C LEU A 48 -9.52 12.33 25.60
N GLU A 49 -8.60 13.28 25.79
CA GLU A 49 -7.32 13.04 26.46
C GLU A 49 -7.50 12.90 27.97
N ILE A 50 -8.45 13.63 28.55
CA ILE A 50 -8.86 13.48 29.96
C ILE A 50 -9.54 12.13 30.15
N GLU A 51 -10.46 11.73 29.27
CA GLU A 51 -11.13 10.44 29.36
C GLU A 51 -10.13 9.27 29.19
N ALA A 52 -9.17 9.40 28.27
CA ALA A 52 -8.05 8.46 28.14
C ALA A 52 -7.22 8.35 29.42
N ASP A 53 -6.90 9.48 30.06
CA ASP A 53 -6.16 9.52 31.32
C ASP A 53 -6.94 8.90 32.48
N THR A 54 -8.25 9.13 32.57
CA THR A 54 -9.10 8.49 33.59
C THR A 54 -9.12 6.97 33.44
N LEU A 55 -9.32 6.47 32.22
CA LEU A 55 -9.31 5.02 31.94
C LEU A 55 -7.93 4.42 32.20
N HIS A 56 -6.85 5.12 31.82
CA HIS A 56 -5.49 4.66 32.07
C HIS A 56 -5.18 4.55 33.56
N LYS A 57 -5.57 5.56 34.35
CA LYS A 57 -5.45 5.54 35.82
C LYS A 57 -6.29 4.42 36.44
N GLU A 58 -7.49 4.16 35.93
CA GLU A 58 -8.33 3.05 36.37
C GLU A 58 -7.70 1.67 36.07
N THR A 59 -7.11 1.49 34.87
CA THR A 59 -6.41 0.26 34.50
C THR A 59 -5.19 0.02 35.37
N GLU A 60 -4.36 1.04 35.61
CA GLU A 60 -3.17 0.93 36.46
C GLU A 60 -3.54 0.70 37.94
N ALA A 61 -4.62 1.33 38.42
CA ALA A 61 -5.16 1.04 39.75
C ALA A 61 -5.65 -0.40 39.87
N ALA A 62 -6.35 -0.92 38.86
CA ALA A 62 -6.81 -2.31 38.82
C ALA A 62 -5.64 -3.31 38.72
N LYS A 63 -4.58 -2.96 37.99
CA LYS A 63 -3.33 -3.73 37.91
C LYS A 63 -2.63 -3.82 39.26
N ALA A 64 -2.45 -2.68 39.93
CA ALA A 64 -1.87 -2.63 41.28
C ALA A 64 -2.70 -3.45 42.29
N ALA A 65 -4.04 -3.40 42.19
CA ALA A 65 -4.93 -4.21 43.02
C ALA A 65 -4.80 -5.71 42.74
N LYS A 66 -4.63 -6.12 41.47
CA LYS A 66 -4.35 -7.50 41.08
C LYS A 66 -3.00 -7.96 41.62
N GLU A 67 -1.93 -7.20 41.40
CA GLU A 67 -0.58 -7.53 41.87
C GLU A 67 -0.53 -7.70 43.39
N ALA A 68 -1.18 -6.80 44.13
CA ALA A 68 -1.32 -6.92 45.58
C ALA A 68 -2.11 -8.16 46.02
N ALA A 69 -3.17 -8.53 45.28
CA ALA A 69 -3.95 -9.74 45.56
C ALA A 69 -3.18 -11.03 45.23
N ASP A 70 -2.41 -11.05 44.15
CA ASP A 70 -1.55 -12.16 43.75
C ASP A 70 -0.41 -12.37 44.75
N GLU A 71 0.19 -11.28 45.25
CA GLU A 71 1.23 -11.32 46.28
C GLU A 71 0.66 -11.80 47.63
N ALA A 72 -0.52 -11.31 48.03
CA ALA A 72 -1.20 -11.78 49.23
C ALA A 72 -1.57 -13.27 49.12
N THR A 73 -1.99 -13.75 47.95
CA THR A 73 -2.28 -15.17 47.71
C THR A 73 -1.01 -16.01 47.86
N LYS A 74 0.12 -15.55 47.31
CA LYS A 74 1.41 -16.25 47.44
C LYS A 74 1.89 -16.30 48.88
N ASP A 75 1.82 -15.21 49.65
CA ASP A 75 2.23 -15.21 51.06
C ASP A 75 1.30 -16.08 51.92
N ALA A 76 -0.01 -16.03 51.66
CA ALA A 76 -1.00 -16.85 52.35
C ALA A 76 -0.78 -18.35 52.08
N GLN A 77 -0.54 -18.75 50.83
CA GLN A 77 -0.22 -20.13 50.46
C GLN A 77 1.12 -20.59 51.03
N ALA A 78 2.14 -19.73 51.07
CA ALA A 78 3.46 -20.07 51.60
C ALA A 78 3.44 -20.31 53.12
N LYS A 79 2.54 -19.64 53.85
CA LYS A 79 2.49 -19.71 55.32
C LYS A 79 1.52 -20.74 55.88
N GLY A 80 0.44 -21.05 55.17
CA GLY A 80 -0.58 -22.00 55.61
C GLY A 80 -1.39 -21.51 56.82
N THR A 81 -2.32 -22.36 57.29
CA THR A 81 -3.22 -22.04 58.41
C THR A 81 -2.46 -21.92 59.74
N GLY A 82 -2.81 -20.92 60.56
CA GLY A 82 -2.21 -20.73 61.90
C GLY A 82 -0.90 -19.92 61.93
N LYS A 83 -0.53 -19.26 60.81
CA LYS A 83 0.58 -18.31 60.73
C LYS A 83 0.08 -16.94 60.25
N LYS A 84 0.93 -15.91 60.34
CA LYS A 84 0.59 -14.49 60.12
C LYS A 84 1.03 -13.99 58.75
N LEU A 85 0.25 -13.17 58.05
CA LEU A 85 0.68 -12.52 56.80
C LEU A 85 1.89 -11.59 57.02
N ALA A 86 2.72 -11.43 55.98
CA ALA A 86 3.93 -10.61 55.99
C ALA A 86 3.59 -9.12 55.90
N THR A 87 2.48 -8.83 55.22
CA THR A 87 1.95 -7.51 54.96
C THR A 87 0.44 -7.53 55.23
N GLU A 88 -0.07 -6.43 55.78
CA GLU A 88 -1.50 -6.27 56.00
C GLU A 88 -2.22 -6.27 54.66
N TYR A 89 -3.12 -7.24 54.46
CA TYR A 89 -3.91 -7.33 53.24
C TYR A 89 -5.37 -7.07 53.58
N LYS A 90 -5.91 -6.01 52.97
CA LYS A 90 -7.34 -5.77 52.97
C LYS A 90 -7.92 -6.54 51.80
N ILE A 91 -8.62 -7.64 52.10
CA ILE A 91 -9.43 -8.34 51.10
C ILE A 91 -10.45 -7.31 50.59
N PRO A 92 -10.37 -6.90 49.31
CA PRO A 92 -11.36 -6.01 48.73
C PRO A 92 -12.71 -6.72 48.67
N ALA A 93 -13.81 -5.98 48.68
CA ALA A 93 -15.11 -6.62 48.47
C ALA A 93 -15.15 -7.21 47.06
N TYR A 94 -15.45 -8.50 46.92
CA TYR A 94 -15.46 -9.17 45.63
C TYR A 94 -16.59 -10.20 45.55
N VAL A 95 -17.05 -10.48 44.34
CA VAL A 95 -18.03 -11.54 44.08
C VAL A 95 -17.25 -12.81 43.73
N ASN A 96 -17.42 -13.87 44.53
CA ASN A 96 -16.77 -15.15 44.28
C ASN A 96 -17.37 -15.86 43.05
N GLU A 97 -16.77 -16.96 42.59
CA GLU A 97 -17.28 -17.74 41.44
C GLU A 97 -18.68 -18.33 41.67
N ALA A 98 -19.15 -18.38 42.92
CA ALA A 98 -20.51 -18.80 43.28
C ALA A 98 -21.53 -17.65 43.30
N GLY A 99 -21.15 -16.42 42.89
CA GLY A 99 -22.05 -15.26 42.84
C GLY A 99 -22.31 -14.60 44.20
N GLN A 100 -21.54 -14.94 45.24
CA GLN A 100 -21.69 -14.39 46.59
C GLN A 100 -20.73 -13.22 46.82
N SER A 101 -21.26 -12.13 47.36
CA SER A 101 -20.46 -10.96 47.76
C SER A 101 -19.71 -11.24 49.04
N VAL A 102 -18.39 -11.36 48.94
CA VAL A 102 -17.48 -11.34 50.09
C VAL A 102 -17.27 -9.88 50.47
N THR A 103 -17.67 -9.50 51.68
CA THR A 103 -17.49 -8.13 52.19
C THR A 103 -16.02 -7.87 52.53
N SER A 104 -15.55 -6.65 52.31
CA SER A 104 -14.15 -6.28 52.57
C SER A 104 -13.73 -6.63 54.00
N ARG A 105 -12.64 -7.38 54.14
CA ARG A 105 -12.10 -7.77 55.45
C ARG A 105 -10.60 -7.56 55.48
N THR A 106 -10.14 -6.85 56.49
CA THR A 106 -8.70 -6.65 56.71
C THR A 106 -8.15 -7.82 57.52
N ILE A 107 -7.13 -8.50 56.98
CA ILE A 107 -6.34 -9.44 57.74
C ILE A 107 -5.10 -8.68 58.24
N ALA A 108 -5.14 -8.30 59.50
CA ALA A 108 -4.00 -7.66 60.16
C ALA A 108 -2.85 -8.66 60.31
N THR A 109 -1.61 -8.17 60.28
CA THR A 109 -0.38 -8.96 60.51
C THR A 109 -0.34 -9.63 61.89
N SER A 110 -1.25 -9.27 62.80
CA SER A 110 -1.41 -9.88 64.13
C SER A 110 -2.35 -11.08 64.17
N ALA A 111 -3.15 -11.32 63.13
CA ALA A 111 -4.14 -12.39 63.08
C ALA A 111 -3.61 -13.66 62.40
N ASP A 112 -4.01 -14.82 62.93
CA ASP A 112 -3.69 -16.12 62.34
C ASP A 112 -4.56 -16.37 61.11
N LEU A 113 -3.95 -16.81 60.00
CA LEU A 113 -4.68 -17.21 58.80
C LEU A 113 -5.59 -18.41 59.12
N THR A 114 -6.89 -18.26 58.86
CA THR A 114 -7.85 -19.35 58.86
C THR A 114 -7.98 -19.99 57.48
N ALA A 115 -8.54 -21.21 57.39
CA ALA A 115 -8.81 -21.87 56.11
C ALA A 115 -9.75 -21.06 55.21
N THR A 116 -10.66 -20.29 55.81
CA THR A 116 -11.57 -19.38 55.10
C THR A 116 -10.81 -18.19 54.49
N ASP A 117 -9.84 -17.64 55.21
CA ASP A 117 -9.03 -16.50 54.72
C ASP A 117 -8.18 -16.89 53.50
N LEU A 118 -7.67 -18.13 53.46
CA LEU A 118 -6.93 -18.65 52.30
C LEU A 118 -7.81 -18.74 51.03
N VAL A 119 -9.07 -19.14 51.20
CA VAL A 119 -10.05 -19.21 50.10
C VAL A 119 -10.49 -17.82 49.70
N GLU A 120 -10.65 -16.90 50.66
CA GLU A 120 -11.10 -15.53 50.38
C GLU A 120 -10.02 -14.68 49.67
N ILE A 121 -8.75 -14.82 50.06
CA ILE A 121 -7.63 -14.14 49.38
C ILE A 121 -7.48 -14.65 47.94
N ALA A 122 -7.55 -15.97 47.74
CA ALA A 122 -7.46 -16.56 46.40
C ALA A 122 -8.64 -16.14 45.52
N GLY A 123 -9.86 -16.07 46.08
CA GLY A 123 -11.04 -15.57 45.39
C GLY A 123 -10.93 -14.08 45.01
N ALA A 124 -10.35 -13.26 45.89
CA ALA A 124 -10.09 -11.85 45.62
C ALA A 124 -9.09 -11.66 44.48
N ALA A 125 -8.03 -12.47 44.39
CA ALA A 125 -7.08 -12.43 43.29
C ALA A 125 -7.73 -12.75 41.93
N VAL A 126 -8.60 -13.76 41.89
CA VAL A 126 -9.38 -14.10 40.68
C VAL A 126 -10.32 -12.96 40.28
N ALA A 127 -11.01 -12.35 41.25
CA ALA A 127 -11.92 -11.24 40.98
C ALA A 127 -11.20 -9.96 40.54
N MET A 128 -10.06 -9.62 41.16
CA MET A 128 -9.22 -8.49 40.75
C MET A 128 -8.59 -8.74 39.38
N GLY A 129 -8.23 -9.98 39.05
CA GLY A 129 -7.82 -10.37 37.70
C GLY A 129 -8.90 -10.12 36.65
N LYS A 130 -10.17 -10.46 36.95
CA LYS A 130 -11.32 -10.16 36.08
C LYS A 130 -11.58 -8.65 35.96
N ALA A 131 -11.45 -7.90 37.05
CA ALA A 131 -11.61 -6.44 37.05
C ALA A 131 -10.54 -5.74 36.22
N HIS A 132 -9.26 -6.14 36.36
CA HIS A 132 -8.17 -5.62 35.55
C HIS A 132 -8.37 -5.93 34.06
N ALA A 133 -8.73 -7.17 33.70
CA ALA A 133 -9.02 -7.52 32.32
C ALA A 133 -10.20 -6.73 31.73
N ALA A 134 -11.20 -6.39 32.55
CA ALA A 134 -12.31 -5.53 32.13
C ALA A 134 -11.88 -4.07 31.92
N ALA A 135 -11.04 -3.52 32.80
CA ALA A 135 -10.49 -2.18 32.66
C ALA A 135 -9.57 -2.06 31.43
N GLU A 136 -8.66 -3.03 31.24
CA GLU A 136 -7.79 -3.10 30.06
C GLU A 136 -8.60 -3.19 28.76
N LYS A 137 -9.70 -3.95 28.76
CA LYS A 137 -10.61 -4.01 27.62
C LYS A 137 -11.29 -2.66 27.35
N ALA A 138 -11.69 -1.93 28.39
CA ALA A 138 -12.32 -0.62 28.26
C ALA A 138 -11.34 0.43 27.70
N GLU A 139 -10.11 0.47 28.20
CA GLU A 139 -9.05 1.35 27.71
C GLU A 139 -8.71 1.04 26.24
N ASN A 140 -8.53 -0.24 25.90
CA ASN A 140 -8.27 -0.65 24.51
C ASN A 140 -9.44 -0.28 23.59
N LEU A 141 -10.68 -0.44 24.03
CA LEU A 141 -11.86 -0.06 23.25
C LEU A 141 -11.96 1.46 23.04
N PHE A 142 -11.67 2.24 24.07
CA PHE A 142 -11.63 3.71 23.97
C PHE A 142 -10.55 4.16 22.99
N GLN A 143 -9.35 3.59 23.10
CA GLN A 143 -8.25 3.91 22.20
C GLN A 143 -8.59 3.49 20.76
N ALA A 144 -9.18 2.31 20.55
CA ALA A 144 -9.58 1.87 19.22
C ALA A 144 -10.65 2.79 18.58
N LYS A 145 -11.57 3.35 19.38
CA LYS A 145 -12.62 4.27 18.87
C LYS A 145 -12.08 5.65 18.52
N ASN A 146 -11.13 6.16 19.31
CA ASN A 146 -10.70 7.55 19.24
C ASN A 146 -9.30 7.75 18.62
N SER A 147 -8.57 6.67 18.32
CA SER A 147 -7.27 6.77 17.63
C SER A 147 -7.42 7.36 16.24
N THR A 148 -6.49 8.24 15.87
CA THR A 148 -6.48 8.91 14.57
C THR A 148 -5.54 8.21 13.59
N GLY A 149 -5.86 8.22 12.29
CA GLY A 149 -4.92 7.88 11.23
C GLY A 149 -4.53 6.40 11.06
N GLY A 150 -5.12 5.47 11.82
CA GLY A 150 -4.83 4.03 11.66
C GLY A 150 -5.30 3.47 10.32
N GLY A 151 -4.46 2.66 9.67
CA GLY A 151 -4.83 1.89 8.48
C GLY A 151 -5.76 0.73 8.83
N VAL A 152 -6.39 0.13 7.81
CA VAL A 152 -7.38 -0.95 7.99
C VAL A 152 -6.84 -2.13 8.81
N MET A 153 -5.54 -2.43 8.73
CA MET A 153 -4.92 -3.56 9.46
C MET A 153 -4.84 -3.35 10.99
N GLU A 154 -4.82 -2.10 11.46
CA GLU A 154 -4.74 -1.79 12.90
C GLU A 154 -6.14 -1.72 13.53
N MET A 155 -7.21 -1.81 12.73
CA MET A 155 -8.57 -1.65 13.22
C MET A 155 -9.05 -2.89 13.96
N GLN A 156 -9.57 -2.68 15.16
CA GLN A 156 -10.13 -3.72 16.00
C GLN A 156 -11.62 -3.95 15.65
N LEU A 157 -12.10 -5.20 15.78
CA LEU A 157 -13.50 -5.57 15.50
C LEU A 157 -14.28 -5.93 16.78
N LEU A 158 -13.89 -5.34 17.91
CA LEU A 158 -14.42 -5.69 19.23
C LEU A 158 -15.82 -5.12 19.52
N ASP A 159 -16.25 -4.11 18.76
CA ASP A 159 -17.51 -3.41 18.96
C ASP A 159 -18.17 -3.06 17.63
N LYS A 160 -19.50 -2.85 17.65
CA LYS A 160 -20.29 -2.52 16.45
C LYS A 160 -19.78 -1.24 15.78
N ASP A 161 -19.50 -0.20 16.56
CA ASP A 161 -19.06 1.08 16.01
C ASP A 161 -17.69 0.94 15.34
N LEU A 162 -16.79 0.18 15.96
CA LEU A 162 -15.47 -0.12 15.40
C LEU A 162 -15.57 -0.91 14.09
N ALA A 163 -16.46 -1.90 14.03
CA ALA A 163 -16.71 -2.67 12.82
C ALA A 163 -17.25 -1.77 11.69
N MET A 164 -18.15 -0.83 11.99
CA MET A 164 -18.64 0.14 11.02
C MET A 164 -17.55 1.11 10.54
N MET A 165 -16.67 1.56 11.44
CA MET A 165 -15.52 2.38 11.07
C MET A 165 -14.55 1.62 10.16
N ALA A 166 -14.28 0.34 10.47
CA ALA A 166 -13.43 -0.53 9.65
C ALA A 166 -14.03 -0.78 8.27
N ASP A 167 -15.34 -1.04 8.20
CA ASP A 167 -16.06 -1.21 6.94
C ASP A 167 -15.99 0.05 6.06
N LYS A 168 -16.19 1.23 6.67
CA LYS A 168 -16.05 2.50 5.95
C LYS A 168 -14.62 2.68 5.41
N LYS A 169 -13.60 2.48 6.24
CA LYS A 169 -12.20 2.62 5.78
C LYS A 169 -11.87 1.62 4.69
N LEU A 170 -12.31 0.37 4.82
CA LEU A 170 -12.11 -0.64 3.80
C LEU A 170 -12.76 -0.22 2.47
N SER A 171 -13.97 0.33 2.51
CA SER A 171 -14.66 0.86 1.33
C SER A 171 -13.85 2.00 0.69
N ASP A 172 -13.37 2.95 1.50
CA ASP A 172 -12.53 4.06 1.03
C ASP A 172 -11.24 3.54 0.33
N VAL A 173 -10.60 2.50 0.88
CA VAL A 173 -9.41 1.86 0.28
C VAL A 173 -9.74 1.15 -1.03
N ILE A 174 -10.87 0.43 -1.08
CA ILE A 174 -11.33 -0.26 -2.29
C ILE A 174 -11.59 0.76 -3.41
N ASP A 175 -12.23 1.87 -3.10
CA ASP A 175 -12.51 2.94 -4.06
C ASP A 175 -11.21 3.57 -4.58
N ALA A 176 -10.24 3.85 -3.70
CA ALA A 176 -8.93 4.34 -4.09
C ALA A 176 -8.19 3.35 -5.02
N TYR A 177 -8.24 2.06 -4.70
CA TYR A 177 -7.65 1.01 -5.55
C TYR A 177 -8.38 0.90 -6.90
N GLY A 178 -9.71 1.05 -6.90
CA GLY A 178 -10.54 1.11 -8.09
C GLY A 178 -10.16 2.28 -9.00
N ALA A 179 -10.01 3.48 -8.44
CA ALA A 179 -9.57 4.68 -9.15
C ALA A 179 -8.16 4.52 -9.75
N PHE A 180 -7.25 3.90 -9.01
CA PHE A 180 -5.91 3.57 -9.50
C PHE A 180 -5.96 2.62 -10.71
N ARG A 181 -6.75 1.54 -10.62
CA ARG A 181 -6.94 0.60 -11.76
C ARG A 181 -7.58 1.26 -12.96
N ALA A 182 -8.58 2.13 -12.75
CA ALA A 182 -9.22 2.87 -13.82
C ALA A 182 -8.23 3.79 -14.54
N THR A 183 -7.38 4.49 -13.79
CA THR A 183 -6.31 5.33 -14.34
C THR A 183 -5.32 4.50 -15.15
N LEU A 184 -4.89 3.33 -14.64
CA LEU A 184 -4.00 2.45 -15.38
C LEU A 184 -4.65 1.94 -16.67
N GLY A 185 -5.93 1.56 -16.65
CA GLY A 185 -6.68 1.14 -17.84
C GLY A 185 -6.84 2.26 -18.88
N ALA A 186 -7.11 3.49 -18.45
CA ALA A 186 -7.15 4.65 -19.35
C ALA A 186 -5.81 4.88 -20.04
N ASN A 187 -4.70 4.72 -19.32
CA ASN A 187 -3.37 4.84 -19.89
C ASN A 187 -3.05 3.69 -20.86
N GLN A 188 -3.45 2.46 -20.56
CA GLN A 188 -3.35 1.34 -21.50
C GLN A 188 -4.09 1.64 -22.82
N ASN A 189 -5.30 2.19 -22.74
CA ASN A 189 -6.06 2.58 -23.94
C ASN A 189 -5.34 3.66 -24.77
N ARG A 190 -4.74 4.65 -24.11
CA ARG A 190 -3.93 5.69 -24.78
C ARG A 190 -2.66 5.11 -25.41
N LEU A 191 -2.01 4.15 -24.76
CA LEU A 191 -0.85 3.48 -25.32
C LEU A 191 -1.23 2.66 -26.56
N GLN A 192 -2.36 1.95 -26.51
CA GLN A 192 -2.84 1.20 -27.66
C GLN A 192 -3.20 2.10 -28.83
N SER A 193 -3.87 3.24 -28.59
CA SER A 193 -4.20 4.18 -29.68
C SER A 193 -2.96 4.84 -30.27
N SER A 194 -1.97 5.19 -29.43
CA SER A 194 -0.69 5.72 -29.88
C SER A 194 0.09 4.68 -30.70
N SER A 195 0.14 3.43 -30.25
CA SER A 195 0.75 2.32 -31.00
C SER A 195 0.10 2.16 -32.37
N ASN A 196 -1.24 2.06 -32.43
CA ASN A 196 -1.96 1.92 -33.69
C ASN A 196 -1.70 3.10 -34.64
N ASN A 197 -1.59 4.32 -34.10
CA ASN A 197 -1.27 5.50 -34.89
C ASN A 197 0.16 5.46 -35.45
N LEU A 198 1.13 5.04 -34.62
CA LEU A 198 2.52 4.86 -35.04
C LEU A 198 2.64 3.79 -36.12
N ASP A 199 1.93 2.66 -35.98
CA ASP A 199 1.91 1.60 -37.00
C ASP A 199 1.36 2.10 -38.35
N ASN A 200 0.29 2.89 -38.32
CA ASN A 200 -0.24 3.54 -39.51
C ASN A 200 0.75 4.54 -40.12
N MET A 201 1.42 5.35 -39.30
CA MET A 201 2.46 6.27 -39.77
C MET A 201 3.63 5.53 -40.40
N ILE A 202 4.08 4.42 -39.80
CA ILE A 202 5.15 3.57 -40.34
C ILE A 202 4.73 3.00 -41.70
N SER A 203 3.53 2.43 -41.81
CA SER A 203 3.02 1.90 -43.08
C SER A 203 2.94 2.98 -44.16
N ASN A 204 2.38 4.16 -43.83
CA ASN A 204 2.27 5.27 -44.77
C ASN A 204 3.65 5.79 -45.21
N THR A 205 4.60 5.89 -44.29
CA THR A 205 5.97 6.34 -44.57
C THR A 205 6.72 5.30 -45.43
N GLN A 206 6.53 4.01 -45.15
CA GLN A 206 7.12 2.93 -45.96
C GLN A 206 6.55 2.92 -47.38
N GLN A 207 5.24 3.13 -47.55
CA GLN A 207 4.61 3.24 -48.87
C GLN A 207 5.12 4.47 -49.63
N ALA A 208 5.18 5.63 -48.98
CA ALA A 208 5.73 6.84 -49.60
C ALA A 208 7.20 6.65 -49.99
N LEU A 209 8.01 6.04 -49.13
CA LEU A 209 9.41 5.72 -49.41
C LEU A 209 9.55 4.75 -50.58
N GLY A 210 8.70 3.72 -50.65
CA GLY A 210 8.65 2.79 -51.79
C GLY A 210 8.33 3.52 -53.09
N SER A 211 7.30 4.38 -53.08
CA SER A 211 6.91 5.15 -54.26
C SER A 211 8.00 6.12 -54.73
N ILE A 212 8.71 6.76 -53.80
CA ILE A 212 9.86 7.62 -54.12
C ILE A 212 10.99 6.78 -54.73
N LYS A 213 11.37 5.67 -54.08
CA LYS A 213 12.43 4.79 -54.58
C LYS A 213 12.13 4.21 -55.96
N ASP A 214 10.89 3.78 -56.20
CA ASP A 214 10.49 3.22 -57.49
C ASP A 214 10.46 4.30 -58.58
N THR A 215 10.07 5.53 -58.25
CA THR A 215 10.12 6.67 -59.18
C THR A 215 11.57 7.03 -59.53
N ASP A 216 12.44 7.14 -58.52
CA ASP A 216 13.86 7.41 -58.72
C ASP A 216 14.53 6.31 -59.55
N PHE A 217 14.18 5.03 -59.30
CA PHE A 217 14.67 3.91 -60.08
C PHE A 217 14.16 3.93 -61.53
N ALA A 218 12.90 4.33 -61.76
CA ALA A 218 12.35 4.48 -63.10
C ALA A 218 13.05 5.60 -63.88
N ASP A 219 13.35 6.73 -63.25
CA ASP A 219 14.10 7.83 -63.86
C ASP A 219 15.55 7.43 -64.17
N GLU A 220 16.22 6.72 -63.25
CA GLU A 220 17.56 6.20 -63.50
C GLU A 220 17.58 5.15 -64.63
N MET A 221 16.60 4.22 -64.66
CA MET A 221 16.46 3.24 -65.73
C MET A 221 16.18 3.92 -67.09
N LYS A 222 15.39 4.99 -67.11
CA LYS A 222 15.18 5.79 -68.32
C LYS A 222 16.47 6.44 -68.81
N ASN A 223 17.25 7.05 -67.91
CA ASN A 223 18.54 7.66 -68.25
C ASN A 223 19.55 6.62 -68.72
N HIS A 224 19.60 5.45 -68.08
CA HIS A 224 20.43 4.32 -68.48
C HIS A 224 20.04 3.81 -69.88
N ALA A 225 18.75 3.54 -70.12
CA ALA A 225 18.25 3.10 -71.42
C ALA A 225 18.50 4.13 -72.53
N GLN A 226 18.32 5.42 -72.24
CA GLN A 226 18.66 6.51 -73.17
C GLN A 226 20.16 6.52 -73.47
N SER A 227 21.01 6.35 -72.46
CA SER A 227 22.47 6.30 -72.62
C SER A 227 22.91 5.08 -73.44
N GLU A 228 22.31 3.92 -73.23
CA GLU A 228 22.55 2.72 -74.05
C GLU A 228 22.09 2.92 -75.50
N MET A 229 20.90 3.47 -75.72
CA MET A 229 20.42 3.80 -77.07
C MET A 229 21.32 4.80 -77.77
N LEU A 230 21.81 5.83 -77.07
CA LEU A 230 22.77 6.79 -77.60
C LEU A 230 24.11 6.12 -77.93
N MET A 231 24.61 5.22 -77.08
CA MET A 231 25.84 4.46 -77.35
C MET A 231 25.69 3.57 -78.58
N GLN A 232 24.60 2.80 -78.68
CA GLN A 232 24.30 1.97 -79.84
C GLN A 232 24.12 2.80 -81.11
N SER A 233 23.40 3.93 -81.02
CA SER A 233 23.22 4.88 -82.13
C SER A 233 24.53 5.52 -82.55
N SER A 234 25.41 5.86 -81.61
CA SER A 234 26.75 6.40 -81.89
C SER A 234 27.62 5.38 -82.60
N VAL A 235 27.57 4.11 -82.20
CA VAL A 235 28.27 3.01 -82.90
C VAL A 235 27.70 2.81 -84.31
N MET A 236 26.37 2.84 -84.48
CA MET A 236 25.75 2.74 -85.82
C MET A 236 26.05 3.96 -86.68
N MET A 237 26.05 5.17 -86.13
CA MET A 237 26.45 6.39 -86.85
C MET A 237 27.92 6.38 -87.22
N LEU A 238 28.81 5.93 -86.34
CA LEU A 238 30.23 5.72 -86.64
C LEU A 238 30.40 4.69 -87.77
N LYS A 239 29.68 3.57 -87.72
CA LYS A 239 29.68 2.57 -88.80
C LYS A 239 29.14 3.14 -90.11
N LYS A 240 28.05 3.93 -90.07
CA LYS A 240 27.45 4.57 -91.26
C LYS A 240 28.37 5.65 -91.84
N ALA A 241 29.03 6.44 -91.00
CA ALA A 241 30.02 7.43 -91.43
C ALA A 241 31.24 6.74 -92.06
N ASN A 242 31.78 5.68 -91.45
CA ASN A 242 32.89 4.91 -92.03
C ASN A 242 32.50 4.24 -93.36
N ALA A 243 31.30 3.65 -93.45
CA ALA A 243 30.80 3.08 -94.69
C ALA A 243 30.59 4.13 -95.79
N ALA A 244 30.08 5.32 -95.44
CA ALA A 244 29.96 6.44 -96.37
C ALA A 244 31.34 6.93 -96.85
N THR A 245 32.34 7.01 -95.97
CA THR A 245 33.72 7.35 -96.35
C THR A 245 34.33 6.31 -97.31
N GLN A 246 34.08 5.02 -97.10
CA GLN A 246 34.52 3.96 -98.00
C GLN A 246 33.84 4.03 -99.38
N LEU A 247 32.53 4.31 -99.42
CA LEU A 247 31.79 4.53 -100.66
C LEU A 247 32.36 5.72 -101.46
N ILE A 248 32.73 6.80 -100.79
CA ILE A 248 33.38 7.97 -101.43
C ILE A 248 34.76 7.60 -101.98
N SER A 249 35.57 6.83 -101.22
CA SER A 249 36.87 6.35 -101.73
C SER A 249 36.72 5.45 -102.96
N THR A 250 35.62 4.70 -103.04
CA THR A 250 35.32 3.82 -104.18
C THR A 250 34.88 4.64 -105.40
N LEU A 251 34.16 5.75 -105.20
CA LEU A 251 33.76 6.70 -106.25
C LEU A 251 34.90 7.60 -106.74
N LEU A 252 36.01 7.69 -106.01
CA LEU A 252 37.18 8.48 -106.39
C LEU A 252 38.28 7.63 -107.05
N GLN A 253 38.20 6.30 -106.95
CA GLN A 253 39.16 5.33 -107.53
C GLN A 253 38.61 4.55 -108.73
N GLY A 254 37.34 4.73 -109.09
CA GLY A 254 36.74 4.28 -110.34
C GLY A 254 36.46 5.46 -111.26
#